data_AF-A0A3B0SPR2-F1
#
_entry.id   AF-A0A3B0SPR2-F1
#
_cell.length_a   1.000
_cell.length_b   1.000
_cell.length_c   1.000
_cell.angle_alpha   90.00
_cell.angle_beta   90.00
_cell.angle_gamma   90.00
#
_symmetry.space_group_name_H-M   'P 1'
#
loop_
_entity.id
_entity.type
_entity.pdbx_description
1 polymer ?
#
loop_
_entity_poly.entity_id
_entity_poly.type
_entity_poly.pdbx_seq_one_letter_code
_entity_poly.pdbx_strand_id
1 'polypeptide(L)'
;MATGSKKLVLLALTANVGIAIIKAIAFAISGSSAMLAESFHSVADSTNQLFLLRGEAASRLAPNARHPFGRGKEAYFWSFMVAVFLFVGGAIFALIEGYRRVVNPHESEAGILFSLVVLGVAAIFESMVAFRPALKDFNKARAGRSLVTTIRESTDTSLIVVLFEDSAAVLGLF
;
A
#
# COMPACT_ATOMS: atom_id res chain seq x y z
N MET A 1 16.39 1.73 -16.12
CA MET A 1 16.37 2.01 -14.66
C MET A 1 15.16 1.43 -13.91
N ALA A 2 14.16 0.80 -14.57
CA ALA A 2 12.94 0.30 -13.91
C ALA A 2 13.04 -1.07 -13.19
N THR A 3 14.19 -1.77 -13.22
CA THR A 3 14.30 -3.15 -12.68
C THR A 3 14.30 -3.23 -11.15
N GLY A 4 14.68 -2.15 -10.45
CA GLY A 4 14.62 -2.08 -8.98
C GLY A 4 13.20 -1.98 -8.45
N SER A 5 12.36 -1.21 -9.13
CA SER A 5 10.97 -0.93 -8.76
C SER A 5 10.11 -2.20 -8.70
N LYS A 6 10.21 -3.08 -9.70
CA LYS A 6 9.46 -4.36 -9.73
C LYS A 6 9.66 -5.21 -8.50
N LYS A 7 10.92 -5.34 -8.08
CA LYS A 7 11.31 -6.20 -6.96
C LYS A 7 10.72 -5.66 -5.66
N LEU A 8 10.75 -4.35 -5.48
CA LEU A 8 10.16 -3.69 -4.32
C LEU A 8 8.64 -3.85 -4.29
N VAL A 9 7.96 -3.63 -5.42
CA VAL A 9 6.51 -3.81 -5.49
C VAL A 9 6.11 -5.27 -5.23
N LEU A 10 6.88 -6.24 -5.73
CA LEU A 10 6.61 -7.66 -5.45
C LEU A 10 6.86 -8.03 -3.98
N LEU A 11 7.88 -7.42 -3.37
CA LEU A 11 8.19 -7.60 -1.95
C LEU A 11 7.07 -7.03 -1.08
N ALA A 12 6.62 -5.81 -1.37
CA ALA A 12 5.48 -5.16 -0.70
C ALA A 12 4.19 -5.99 -0.87
N LEU A 13 3.89 -6.45 -2.09
CA LEU A 13 2.74 -7.32 -2.35
C LEU A 13 2.77 -8.58 -1.50
N THR A 14 3.93 -9.25 -1.45
CA THR A 14 4.06 -10.50 -0.68
C THR A 14 3.92 -10.24 0.82
N ALA A 15 4.45 -9.11 1.32
CA ALA A 15 4.29 -8.71 2.71
C ALA A 15 2.82 -8.41 3.05
N ASN A 16 2.15 -7.59 2.24
CA ASN A 16 0.77 -7.16 2.46
C ASN A 16 -0.22 -8.33 2.36
N VAL A 17 -0.02 -9.25 1.42
CA VAL A 17 -0.84 -10.48 1.34
C VAL A 17 -0.63 -11.36 2.58
N GLY A 18 0.61 -11.53 3.03
CA GLY A 18 0.91 -12.27 4.26
C GLY A 18 0.24 -11.66 5.50
N ILE A 19 0.33 -10.34 5.64
CA ILE A 19 -0.30 -9.59 6.72
C ILE A 19 -1.83 -9.68 6.63
N ALA A 20 -2.40 -9.56 5.44
CA ALA A 20 -3.85 -9.67 5.23
C ALA A 20 -4.39 -11.04 5.68
N ILE A 21 -3.67 -12.12 5.39
CA ILE A 21 -4.04 -13.47 5.86
C ILE A 21 -3.99 -13.55 7.40
N ILE A 22 -2.92 -13.02 8.02
CA ILE A 22 -2.77 -13.01 9.47
C ILE A 22 -3.90 -12.23 10.13
N LYS A 23 -4.19 -11.01 9.64
CA LYS A 23 -5.28 -10.17 10.15
C LYS A 23 -6.65 -10.84 9.96
N ALA A 24 -6.88 -11.51 8.82
CA ALA A 24 -8.14 -12.22 8.56
C ALA A 24 -8.34 -13.41 9.52
N ILE A 25 -7.27 -14.17 9.80
CA ILE A 25 -7.31 -15.23 10.82
C ILE A 25 -7.56 -14.64 12.21
N ALA A 26 -6.88 -13.55 12.55
CA ALA A 26 -7.08 -12.87 13.83
C ALA A 26 -8.52 -12.35 13.97
N PHE A 27 -9.14 -11.86 12.89
CA PHE A 27 -10.56 -11.52 12.87
C PHE A 27 -11.43 -12.75 13.13
N ALA A 28 -11.19 -13.86 12.44
CA ALA A 28 -11.98 -15.08 12.62
C ALA A 28 -11.94 -15.62 14.06
N ILE A 29 -10.83 -15.39 14.78
CA ILE A 29 -10.66 -15.79 16.19
C ILE A 29 -11.28 -14.77 17.15
N SER A 30 -11.03 -13.47 16.93
CA SER A 30 -11.43 -12.41 17.86
C SER A 30 -12.87 -11.92 17.67
N GLY A 31 -13.41 -12.05 16.45
CA GLY A 31 -14.67 -11.42 16.06
C GLY A 31 -14.63 -9.88 16.00
N SER A 32 -13.45 -9.25 16.15
CA SER A 32 -13.31 -7.79 16.22
C SER A 32 -13.59 -7.13 14.86
N SER A 33 -14.55 -6.19 14.84
CA SER A 33 -14.86 -5.37 13.66
C SER A 33 -13.66 -4.53 13.21
N ALA A 34 -12.84 -4.03 14.15
CA ALA A 34 -11.60 -3.34 13.85
C ALA A 34 -10.57 -4.25 13.16
N MET A 35 -10.41 -5.50 13.63
CA MET A 35 -9.49 -6.45 12.97
C MET A 35 -9.96 -6.81 11.54
N LEU A 36 -11.28 -6.87 11.32
CA LEU A 36 -11.83 -7.04 9.97
C LEU A 36 -11.49 -5.85 9.07
N ALA A 37 -11.68 -4.61 9.56
CA ALA A 37 -11.33 -3.40 8.83
C ALA A 37 -9.84 -3.37 8.47
N GLU A 38 -8.98 -3.72 9.43
CA GLU A 38 -7.53 -3.82 9.23
C GLU A 38 -7.13 -4.89 8.21
N SER A 39 -7.87 -5.99 8.14
CA SER A 39 -7.68 -7.02 7.11
C SER A 39 -8.01 -6.49 5.71
N PHE A 40 -9.12 -5.76 5.58
CA PHE A 40 -9.49 -5.11 4.31
C PHE A 40 -8.49 -4.05 3.88
N HIS A 41 -7.87 -3.33 4.83
CA HIS A 41 -6.80 -2.39 4.53
C HIS A 41 -5.63 -3.08 3.82
N SER A 42 -5.09 -4.16 4.40
CA SER A 42 -3.96 -4.89 3.79
C SER A 42 -4.32 -5.56 2.45
N VAL A 43 -5.60 -5.87 2.21
CA VAL A 43 -6.10 -6.30 0.88
C VAL A 43 -6.13 -5.14 -0.12
N ALA A 44 -6.53 -3.95 0.31
CA ALA A 44 -6.53 -2.75 -0.52
C ALA A 44 -5.09 -2.40 -0.95
N ASP A 45 -4.14 -2.44 -0.01
CA ASP A 45 -2.71 -2.22 -0.28
C ASP A 45 -2.19 -3.24 -1.28
N SER A 46 -2.47 -4.54 -1.06
CA SER A 46 -2.14 -5.61 -2.01
C SER A 46 -2.68 -5.32 -3.42
N THR A 47 -3.89 -4.76 -3.52
CA THR A 47 -4.50 -4.38 -4.80
C THR A 47 -3.75 -3.22 -5.47
N ASN A 48 -3.25 -2.25 -4.70
CA ASN A 48 -2.41 -1.17 -5.23
C ASN A 48 -1.12 -1.72 -5.85
N GLN A 49 -0.45 -2.65 -5.18
CA GLN A 49 0.74 -3.28 -5.75
C GLN A 49 0.43 -4.02 -7.07
N LEU A 50 -0.75 -4.63 -7.22
CA LEU A 50 -1.17 -5.22 -8.50
C LEU A 50 -1.32 -4.17 -9.60
N PHE A 51 -1.88 -2.99 -9.30
CA PHE A 51 -1.91 -1.88 -10.26
C PHE A 51 -0.52 -1.40 -10.66
N LEU A 52 0.39 -1.26 -9.69
CA LEU A 52 1.78 -0.87 -9.97
C LEU A 52 2.50 -1.91 -10.84
N LEU A 53 2.36 -3.21 -10.54
CA LEU A 53 2.92 -4.29 -11.36
C LEU A 53 2.33 -4.29 -12.78
N ARG A 54 1.02 -4.07 -12.89
CA ARG A 54 0.35 -3.98 -14.19
C ARG A 54 0.87 -2.79 -14.98
N GLY A 55 1.06 -1.63 -14.34
CA GLY A 55 1.60 -0.43 -14.96
C GLY A 55 3.03 -0.59 -15.42
N GLU A 56 3.86 -1.24 -14.61
CA GLU A 56 5.23 -1.55 -15.00
C GLU A 56 5.27 -2.49 -16.21
N ALA A 57 4.51 -3.59 -16.17
CA ALA A 57 4.43 -4.53 -17.28
C ALA A 57 3.93 -3.85 -18.57
N ALA A 58 2.93 -2.98 -18.47
CA ALA A 58 2.40 -2.22 -19.59
C ALA A 58 3.42 -1.23 -20.16
N SER A 59 4.16 -0.55 -19.28
CA SER A 59 5.13 0.49 -19.66
C SER A 59 6.30 -0.03 -20.49
N ARG A 60 6.60 -1.33 -20.37
CA ARG A 60 7.70 -2.02 -21.06
C ARG A 60 7.32 -2.60 -22.42
N LEU A 61 6.04 -2.54 -22.79
CA LEU A 61 5.59 -3.05 -24.08
C LEU A 61 6.19 -2.22 -25.23
N ALA A 62 6.67 -2.93 -26.25
CA ALA A 62 7.32 -2.34 -27.40
C ALA A 62 6.37 -1.39 -28.17
N PRO A 63 6.91 -0.37 -28.85
CA PRO A 63 6.14 0.48 -29.74
C PRO A 63 5.36 -0.31 -30.79
N ASN A 64 4.18 0.19 -31.15
CA ASN A 64 3.34 -0.38 -32.21
C ASN A 64 2.64 0.74 -32.99
N ALA A 65 1.90 0.40 -34.04
CA ALA A 65 1.23 1.39 -34.89
C ALA A 65 0.30 2.36 -34.13
N ARG A 66 -0.32 1.91 -33.02
CA ARG A 66 -1.16 2.76 -32.16
C ARG A 66 -0.34 3.56 -31.13
N HIS A 67 0.85 3.09 -30.77
CA HIS A 67 1.77 3.72 -29.82
C HIS A 67 3.18 3.82 -30.42
N PRO A 68 3.43 4.75 -31.38
CA PRO A 68 4.71 4.84 -32.08
C PRO A 68 5.89 5.18 -31.17
N PHE A 69 5.61 5.86 -30.05
CA PHE A 69 6.59 6.24 -29.03
C PHE A 69 6.68 5.24 -27.87
N GLY A 70 6.03 4.07 -27.98
CA GLY A 70 5.95 3.08 -26.91
C GLY A 70 4.90 3.42 -25.85
N ARG A 71 4.87 2.60 -24.78
CA ARG A 71 3.82 2.65 -23.74
C ARG A 71 4.33 3.11 -22.37
N GLY A 72 5.50 3.73 -22.30
CA GLY A 72 6.14 4.15 -21.05
C GLY A 72 5.25 5.00 -20.14
N LYS A 73 4.34 5.80 -20.71
CA LYS A 73 3.41 6.65 -19.96
C LYS A 73 2.36 5.88 -19.16
N GLU A 74 2.17 4.59 -19.43
CA GLU A 74 1.18 3.79 -18.71
C GLU A 74 1.53 3.58 -17.24
N ALA A 75 2.81 3.64 -16.86
CA ALA A 75 3.20 3.62 -15.45
C ALA A 75 2.51 4.75 -14.65
N TYR A 76 2.42 5.96 -15.23
CA TYR A 76 1.72 7.10 -14.60
C TYR A 76 0.22 6.87 -14.53
N PHE A 77 -0.39 6.30 -15.57
CA PHE A 77 -1.83 5.99 -15.57
C PHE A 77 -2.19 5.01 -14.45
N TRP A 78 -1.44 3.92 -14.31
CA TRP A 78 -1.70 2.93 -13.27
C TRP A 78 -1.36 3.45 -11.86
N SER A 79 -0.36 4.31 -11.72
CA SER A 79 -0.09 4.99 -10.43
C SER A 79 -1.20 5.97 -10.07
N PHE A 80 -1.80 6.64 -11.05
CA PHE A 80 -3.00 7.45 -10.84
C PHE A 80 -4.21 6.61 -10.44
N MET A 81 -4.39 5.41 -11.00
CA MET A 81 -5.43 4.47 -10.57
C MET A 81 -5.27 4.04 -9.10
N VAL A 82 -4.03 3.85 -8.62
CA VAL A 82 -3.78 3.64 -7.18
C VAL A 82 -4.29 4.82 -6.36
N ALA A 83 -3.95 6.06 -6.74
CA ALA A 83 -4.41 7.25 -6.01
C ALA A 83 -5.94 7.35 -6.00
N VAL A 84 -6.61 7.07 -7.13
CA VAL A 84 -8.08 7.03 -7.21
C VAL A 84 -8.65 5.93 -6.31
N PHE A 85 -8.07 4.74 -6.32
CA PHE A 85 -8.53 3.61 -5.53
C PHE A 85 -8.40 3.89 -4.02
N LEU A 86 -7.25 4.40 -3.58
CA LEU A 86 -7.03 4.81 -2.20
C LEU A 86 -8.01 5.91 -1.76
N PHE A 87 -8.20 6.93 -2.60
CA PHE A 87 -9.10 8.03 -2.28
C PHE A 87 -10.56 7.57 -2.19
N VAL A 88 -11.06 6.85 -3.19
CA VAL A 88 -12.45 6.39 -3.24
C VAL A 88 -12.71 5.33 -2.20
N GLY A 89 -11.82 4.34 -2.07
CA GLY A 89 -11.91 3.28 -1.06
C GLY A 89 -11.89 3.85 0.36
N GLY A 90 -10.95 4.75 0.64
CA GLY A 90 -10.87 5.46 1.92
C GLY A 90 -12.10 6.32 2.20
N ALA A 91 -12.62 7.05 1.20
CA ALA A 91 -13.82 7.86 1.37
C ALA A 91 -15.06 7.01 1.66
N ILE A 92 -15.26 5.91 0.93
CA ILE A 92 -16.37 4.98 1.18
C ILE A 92 -16.26 4.39 2.59
N PHE A 93 -15.07 3.92 2.98
CA PHE A 93 -14.84 3.37 4.31
C PHE A 93 -15.13 4.41 5.41
N ALA A 94 -14.61 5.62 5.29
CA ALA A 94 -14.84 6.70 6.24
C ALA A 94 -16.32 7.07 6.38
N LEU A 95 -17.08 7.10 5.27
CA LEU A 95 -18.51 7.37 5.29
C LEU A 95 -19.30 6.25 5.97
N ILE A 96 -19.00 4.98 5.65
CA ILE A 96 -19.66 3.81 6.25
C ILE A 96 -19.38 3.77 7.76
N GLU A 97 -18.13 3.91 8.15
CA GLU A 97 -17.71 3.84 9.55
C GLU A 97 -18.23 5.05 10.34
N GLY A 98 -18.19 6.25 9.75
CA GLY A 98 -18.77 7.46 10.33
C GLY A 98 -20.26 7.31 10.60
N TYR A 99 -21.01 6.77 9.62
CA TYR A 99 -22.44 6.49 9.80
C TYR A 99 -22.68 5.43 10.88
N ARG A 100 -21.93 4.32 10.87
CA ARG A 100 -22.08 3.24 11.86
C ARG A 100 -21.86 3.74 13.28
N ARG A 101 -20.85 4.57 13.53
CA ARG A 101 -20.56 5.13 14.86
C ARG A 101 -21.64 6.08 15.37
N VAL A 102 -22.27 6.83 14.47
CA VAL A 102 -23.41 7.69 14.84
C VAL A 102 -24.62 6.84 15.25
N VAL A 103 -24.86 5.72 14.57
CA VAL A 103 -26.02 4.85 14.81
C VAL A 103 -25.80 3.90 16.01
N ASN A 104 -24.59 3.35 16.18
CA ASN A 104 -24.26 2.38 17.23
C ASN A 104 -22.98 2.80 17.99
N PRO A 105 -23.09 3.57 19.08
CA PRO A 105 -21.93 4.10 19.80
C PRO A 105 -21.14 3.06 20.64
N HIS A 106 -21.66 1.84 20.81
CA HIS A 106 -21.16 0.85 21.79
C HIS A 106 -20.77 -0.49 21.16
N GLU A 107 -19.86 -0.50 20.18
CA GLU A 107 -19.17 -1.74 19.82
C GLU A 107 -18.11 -2.04 20.88
N SER A 108 -18.43 -2.95 21.81
CA SER A 108 -17.48 -3.45 22.80
C SER A 108 -16.55 -4.45 22.11
N GLU A 109 -15.33 -4.02 21.79
CA GLU A 109 -14.32 -4.89 21.20
C GLU A 109 -13.81 -5.90 22.25
N ALA A 110 -14.42 -7.09 22.28
CA ALA A 110 -13.80 -8.23 22.92
C ALA A 110 -12.48 -8.55 22.20
N GLY A 111 -11.38 -8.73 22.95
CA GLY A 111 -10.09 -9.14 22.38
C GLY A 111 -9.18 -8.03 21.88
N ILE A 112 -9.38 -6.76 22.27
CA ILE A 112 -8.50 -5.62 21.94
C ILE A 112 -7.01 -5.95 22.12
N LEU A 113 -6.62 -6.56 23.25
CA LEU A 113 -5.22 -6.92 23.52
C LEU A 113 -4.66 -7.90 22.47
N PHE A 114 -5.45 -8.89 22.07
CA PHE A 114 -5.06 -9.82 21.01
C PHE A 114 -4.93 -9.11 19.67
N SER A 115 -5.89 -8.24 19.33
CA SER A 115 -5.83 -7.43 18.13
C SER A 115 -4.60 -6.52 18.09
N LEU A 116 -4.28 -5.83 19.18
CA LEU A 116 -3.11 -4.97 19.28
C LEU A 116 -1.79 -5.75 19.15
N VAL A 117 -1.71 -6.95 19.71
CA VAL A 117 -0.52 -7.81 19.54
C VAL A 117 -0.36 -8.21 18.07
N VAL A 118 -1.46 -8.63 17.41
CA VAL A 118 -1.43 -8.99 15.99
C VAL A 118 -1.03 -7.79 15.13
N LEU A 119 -1.60 -6.61 15.38
CA LEU A 119 -1.26 -5.37 14.67
C LEU A 119 0.20 -4.97 14.91
N GLY A 120 0.70 -5.08 16.13
CA GLY A 120 2.10 -4.80 16.44
C GLY A 120 3.07 -5.74 15.73
N VAL A 121 2.75 -7.03 15.67
CA VAL A 121 3.55 -8.02 14.91
C VAL A 121 3.51 -7.73 13.41
N ALA A 122 2.32 -7.43 12.87
CA ALA A 122 2.14 -7.05 11.47
C ALA A 122 2.96 -5.80 11.13
N ALA A 123 2.89 -4.77 11.97
CA ALA A 123 3.63 -3.52 11.81
C ALA A 123 5.16 -3.72 11.77
N ILE A 124 5.68 -4.54 12.69
CA ILE A 124 7.10 -4.89 12.72
C ILE A 124 7.49 -5.63 11.43
N PHE A 125 6.67 -6.60 11.03
CA PHE A 125 6.92 -7.38 9.82
C PHE A 125 6.92 -6.50 8.57
N GLU A 126 5.92 -5.65 8.39
CA GLU A 126 5.81 -4.69 7.29
C GLU A 126 6.99 -3.72 7.25
N SER A 127 7.32 -3.15 8.42
CA SER A 127 8.46 -2.24 8.58
C SER A 127 9.77 -2.90 8.16
N MET A 128 9.96 -4.17 8.49
CA MET A 128 11.18 -4.91 8.19
C MET A 128 11.25 -5.41 6.74
N VAL A 129 10.14 -5.89 6.19
CA VAL A 129 10.10 -6.59 4.90
C VAL A 129 9.79 -5.65 3.74
N ALA A 130 8.93 -4.66 3.90
CA ALA A 130 8.54 -3.74 2.82
C ALA A 130 9.18 -2.35 2.97
N PHE A 131 8.94 -1.68 4.10
CA PHE A 131 9.32 -0.29 4.29
C PHE A 131 10.83 -0.06 4.30
N ARG A 132 11.59 -0.85 5.07
CA ARG A 132 13.07 -0.70 5.15
C ARG A 132 13.75 -0.87 3.78
N PRO A 133 13.43 -1.91 2.97
CA PRO A 133 13.93 -2.02 1.61
C PRO A 133 13.53 -0.84 0.71
N ALA A 134 12.28 -0.41 0.75
CA ALA A 134 11.79 0.74 -0.04
C ALA A 134 12.55 2.03 0.33
N LEU A 135 12.69 2.31 1.63
CA LEU A 135 13.44 3.45 2.14
C LEU A 135 14.92 3.40 1.76
N LYS A 136 15.54 2.21 1.79
CA LYS A 136 16.93 2.03 1.37
C LYS A 136 17.12 2.35 -0.11
N ASP A 137 16.23 1.87 -0.97
CA ASP A 137 16.32 2.12 -2.41
C ASP A 137 15.94 3.57 -2.77
N PHE A 138 14.99 4.17 -2.06
CA PHE A 138 14.70 5.59 -2.15
C PHE A 138 15.91 6.45 -1.75
N ASN A 139 16.59 6.13 -0.66
CA ASN A 139 17.80 6.86 -0.23
C ASN A 139 18.97 6.70 -1.22
N LYS A 140 19.10 5.53 -1.86
CA LYS A 140 20.06 5.36 -2.97
C LYS A 140 19.70 6.23 -4.16
N ALA A 141 18.42 6.28 -4.56
CA ALA A 141 17.95 7.14 -5.64
C ALA A 141 18.12 8.64 -5.32
N ARG A 142 17.96 9.01 -4.04
CA ARG A 142 18.19 10.36 -3.52
C ARG A 142 19.64 10.81 -3.69
N ALA A 143 20.61 9.91 -3.51
CA ALA A 143 22.06 10.18 -3.67
C ALA A 143 22.54 11.50 -3.02
N GLY A 144 22.02 11.81 -1.82
CA GLY A 144 22.37 13.02 -1.06
C GLY A 144 21.56 14.29 -1.39
N ARG A 145 20.63 14.26 -2.35
CA ARG A 145 19.71 15.38 -2.62
C ARG A 145 18.67 15.55 -1.51
N SER A 146 17.99 16.70 -1.50
CA SER A 146 16.89 16.94 -0.57
C SER A 146 15.71 15.99 -0.84
N LEU A 147 14.98 15.60 0.21
CA LEU A 147 13.78 14.75 0.10
C LEU A 147 12.75 15.35 -0.88
N VAL A 148 12.49 16.65 -0.76
CA VAL A 148 11.49 17.37 -1.57
C VAL A 148 11.89 17.37 -3.04
N THR A 149 13.17 17.63 -3.33
CA THR A 149 13.69 17.61 -4.70
C THR A 149 13.56 16.22 -5.32
N THR A 150 13.94 15.17 -4.58
CA THR A 150 13.85 13.79 -5.08
C THR A 150 12.43 13.35 -5.32
N ILE A 151 11.47 13.70 -4.46
CA ILE A 151 10.06 13.37 -4.68
C ILE A 151 9.51 14.08 -5.92
N ARG A 152 9.86 15.36 -6.13
CA ARG A 152 9.39 16.13 -7.29
C ARG A 152 10.01 15.69 -8.62
N GLU A 153 11.26 15.25 -8.61
CA GLU A 153 12.01 14.91 -9.83
C GLU A 153 12.01 13.40 -10.15
N SER A 154 11.54 12.55 -9.24
CA SER A 154 11.54 11.11 -9.47
C SER A 154 10.53 10.72 -10.53
N THR A 155 10.99 9.96 -11.52
CA THR A 155 10.16 9.34 -12.54
C THR A 155 9.69 7.93 -12.15
N ASP A 156 10.18 7.40 -11.03
CA ASP A 156 9.77 6.09 -10.50
C ASP A 156 8.55 6.27 -9.59
N THR A 157 7.37 6.24 -10.20
CA THR A 157 6.10 6.47 -9.51
C THR A 157 5.79 5.35 -8.53
N SER A 158 6.10 4.10 -8.86
CA SER A 158 5.85 2.96 -7.99
C SER A 158 6.66 3.05 -6.70
N LEU A 159 7.93 3.45 -6.77
CA LEU A 159 8.76 3.66 -5.58
C LEU A 159 8.20 4.75 -4.66
N ILE A 160 7.72 5.85 -5.23
CA ILE A 160 7.07 6.92 -4.45
C ILE A 160 5.80 6.40 -3.80
N VAL A 161 4.91 5.78 -4.57
CA VAL A 161 3.61 5.30 -4.08
C VAL A 161 3.80 4.32 -2.92
N VAL A 162 4.65 3.29 -3.08
CA VAL A 162 4.92 2.32 -2.02
C VAL A 162 5.51 3.01 -0.77
N LEU A 163 6.45 3.94 -0.94
CA LEU A 163 7.05 4.63 0.21
C LEU A 163 6.00 5.46 0.98
N PHE A 164 5.12 6.16 0.28
CA PHE A 164 4.06 6.97 0.91
C PHE A 164 2.99 6.09 1.57
N GLU A 165 2.59 4.99 0.93
CA GLU A 165 1.63 4.02 1.45
C GLU A 165 2.17 3.37 2.73
N ASP A 166 3.35 2.75 2.67
CA ASP A 166 3.99 2.10 3.82
C ASP A 166 4.25 3.13 4.96
N SER A 167 4.60 4.38 4.63
CA SER A 167 4.76 5.42 5.64
C SER A 167 3.44 5.75 6.33
N ALA A 168 2.35 5.85 5.57
CA ALA A 168 1.03 6.13 6.11
C ALA A 168 0.53 4.97 6.97
N ALA A 169 0.77 3.73 6.57
CA ALA A 169 0.45 2.53 7.35
C ALA A 169 1.20 2.51 8.69
N VAL A 170 2.52 2.76 8.67
CA VAL A 170 3.34 2.79 9.90
C VAL A 170 2.92 3.94 10.83
N LEU A 171 2.61 5.11 10.29
CA LEU A 171 2.17 6.26 11.09
C LEU A 171 0.74 6.11 11.62
N GLY A 172 -0.15 5.47 10.84
CA GLY A 172 -1.56 5.30 11.20
C GLY A 172 -1.81 4.25 12.29
N LEU A 173 -0.81 3.46 12.67
CA LEU A 173 -0.87 2.51 13.77
C LEU A 173 -0.81 3.16 15.16
N PHE A 174 -0.49 4.46 15.24
CA PHE A 174 -0.38 5.25 16.48
C PHE A 174 -1.39 6.40 16.49
#